data_AF-A0A927WVD2-F1
#
_entry.id   AF-A0A927WVD2-F1
#
_cell.length_a   1.000
_cell.length_b   1.000
_cell.length_c   1.000
_cell.angle_alpha   90.00
_cell.angle_beta   90.00
_cell.angle_gamma   90.00
#
_symmetry.space_group_name_H-M   'P 1'
#
loop_
_entity.id
_entity.type
_entity.pdbx_description
1 polymer ?
#
loop_
_entity_poly.entity_id
_entity_poly.type
_entity_poly.pdbx_seq_one_letter_code
_entity_poly.pdbx_strand_id
1 'polypeptide(L)'
;MKKASDITQDKVDSLNSFVWGVSGPVGFGKTTMASGNAHGKVLSLLDHIEDVLKETQRLNWTINFNHLHEQIEKLMQKGLNTFEIQDEIANKMPYLFYAKHDIGTEIKNALDMLDEYVSAYIHSIKGITILSNTEFRCKLTGQLSKCYETDMTFMKDRYISGDWIIDDYTIIIDDDGNMDTLTTALNFQAYAKLDTGGSLWKRLLRQMHLGTVVFITTAQSIGRIVKEERELIPAQLNVEKKCYIACDYWRTQRNIERLLIKPCEFLERMYLRIKHGKEKVDRAMLMPNIFKRWLYKLTILQYKYFAKGYVVYPTIIDYGSDLIEPEHFDFVYPVTWCYGALNSTNFRYFQKMMVEASNKTIEEVADNDGSKEAQVTIFNKVISKRNEKAAF
;
A
#
# COMPACT_ATOMS: atom_id res chain seq x y z
N MET A 1 13.15 22.00 17.79
CA MET A 1 11.79 21.47 17.57
C MET A 1 11.91 20.24 16.68
N LYS A 2 11.50 19.06 17.16
CA LYS A 2 11.32 17.87 16.30
C LYS A 2 10.28 18.20 15.22
N LYS A 3 10.41 17.67 14.01
CA LYS A 3 9.36 17.86 12.99
C LYS A 3 8.12 17.07 13.43
N ALA A 4 6.92 17.52 13.04
CA ALA A 4 5.68 16.81 13.36
C ALA A 4 5.65 15.36 12.81
N SER A 5 6.37 15.11 11.71
CA SER A 5 6.60 13.76 11.18
C SER A 5 7.36 12.87 12.15
N ASP A 6 8.35 13.42 12.86
CA ASP A 6 9.22 12.67 13.77
C ASP A 6 8.43 12.30 15.03
N ILE A 7 7.57 13.20 15.52
CA ILE A 7 6.65 12.93 16.64
C ILE A 7 5.64 11.84 16.25
N THR A 8 5.15 11.88 15.00
CA THR A 8 4.23 10.87 14.48
C THR A 8 4.93 9.51 14.35
N GLN A 9 6.18 9.50 13.89
CA GLN A 9 7.00 8.29 13.81
C GLN A 9 7.29 7.72 15.20
N ASP A 10 7.71 8.56 16.15
CA ASP A 10 7.91 8.17 17.55
C ASP A 10 6.63 7.54 18.12
N LYS A 11 5.45 8.09 17.79
CA LYS A 11 4.17 7.53 18.23
C LYS A 11 3.88 6.19 17.54
N VAL A 12 4.05 6.11 16.21
CA VAL A 12 3.93 4.88 15.40
C VAL A 12 4.81 3.75 15.96
N ASP A 13 6.01 4.07 16.44
CA ASP A 13 6.92 3.11 17.02
C ASP A 13 6.55 2.79 18.47
N SER A 14 6.10 3.78 19.25
CA SER A 14 5.61 3.57 20.62
C SER A 14 4.36 2.70 20.73
N LEU A 15 3.54 2.64 19.66
CA LEU A 15 2.36 1.79 19.62
C LEU A 15 2.72 0.31 19.76
N ASN A 16 3.97 -0.09 19.51
CA ASN A 16 4.56 -1.41 19.77
C ASN A 16 3.67 -2.60 19.39
N SER A 17 2.80 -2.38 18.41
CA SER A 17 1.79 -3.31 17.95
C SER A 17 2.17 -3.80 16.57
N PHE A 18 1.99 -5.10 16.35
CA PHE A 18 2.24 -5.75 15.06
C PHE A 18 0.94 -5.95 14.28
N VAL A 19 -0.21 -5.67 14.91
CA VAL A 19 -1.56 -5.75 14.34
C VAL A 19 -2.28 -4.44 14.62
N TRP A 20 -2.60 -3.69 13.57
CA TRP A 20 -3.18 -2.34 13.65
C TRP A 20 -4.58 -2.35 13.06
N GLY A 21 -5.55 -1.80 13.79
CA GLY A 21 -6.90 -1.61 13.27
C GLY A 21 -7.18 -0.12 13.05
N VAL A 22 -7.40 0.29 11.79
CA VAL A 22 -7.79 1.65 11.45
C VAL A 22 -9.28 1.69 11.15
N SER A 23 -10.05 2.48 11.91
CA SER A 23 -11.50 2.57 11.79
C SER A 23 -12.00 3.99 11.59
N GLY A 24 -13.21 4.13 11.04
CA GLY A 24 -13.83 5.42 10.75
C GLY A 24 -14.76 5.40 9.52
N PRO A 25 -15.56 6.46 9.30
CA PRO A 25 -16.51 6.51 8.19
C PRO A 25 -15.88 6.45 6.79
N VAL A 26 -16.69 6.14 5.77
CA VAL A 26 -16.26 6.15 4.36
C VAL A 26 -15.84 7.56 3.95
N GLY A 27 -14.71 7.69 3.26
CA GLY A 27 -14.20 8.99 2.78
C GLY A 27 -13.46 9.84 3.82
N PHE A 28 -13.20 9.32 5.02
CA PHE A 28 -12.47 10.03 6.09
C PHE A 28 -10.95 9.87 6.00
N GLY A 29 -10.46 9.03 5.09
CA GLY A 29 -9.03 8.84 4.84
C GLY A 29 -8.40 7.63 5.56
N LYS A 30 -9.17 6.60 5.90
CA LYS A 30 -8.63 5.38 6.53
C LYS A 30 -7.53 4.70 5.71
N THR A 31 -7.81 4.42 4.43
CA THR A 31 -6.85 3.80 3.50
C THR A 31 -5.60 4.66 3.33
N THR A 32 -5.76 5.99 3.31
CA THR A 32 -4.62 6.93 3.21
C THR A 32 -3.83 7.03 4.52
N MET A 33 -4.47 6.81 5.66
CA MET A 33 -3.81 6.67 6.96
C MET A 33 -3.05 5.35 7.05
N ALA A 34 -3.65 4.22 6.65
CA ALA A 34 -2.98 2.93 6.55
C ALA A 34 -1.75 3.00 5.64
N SER A 35 -1.87 3.73 4.52
CA SER A 35 -0.74 4.05 3.64
C SER A 35 0.37 4.86 4.34
N GLY A 36 0.01 5.87 5.13
CA GLY A 36 0.96 6.65 5.94
C GLY A 36 1.67 5.81 6.98
N ASN A 37 0.92 4.95 7.69
CA ASN A 37 1.41 3.99 8.67
C ASN A 37 2.39 3.00 8.05
N ALA A 38 2.05 2.44 6.88
CA ALA A 38 2.93 1.54 6.16
C ALA A 38 4.27 2.20 5.80
N HIS A 39 4.27 3.44 5.31
CA HIS A 39 5.52 4.17 5.06
C HIS A 39 6.33 4.41 6.34
N GLY A 40 5.68 4.78 7.44
CA GLY A 40 6.35 4.92 8.73
C GLY A 40 6.98 3.62 9.21
N LYS A 41 6.31 2.48 9.00
CA LYS A 41 6.85 1.17 9.34
C LYS A 41 7.93 0.68 8.39
N VAL A 42 7.88 1.04 7.11
CA VAL A 42 9.02 0.82 6.19
C VAL A 42 10.27 1.50 6.73
N LEU A 43 10.19 2.75 7.19
CA LEU A 43 11.35 3.45 7.77
C LEU A 43 11.87 2.73 9.02
N SER A 44 11.00 2.41 9.96
CA SER A 44 11.36 1.70 11.19
C SER A 44 12.04 0.35 10.90
N LEU A 45 11.55 -0.40 9.91
CA LEU A 45 12.18 -1.67 9.48
C LEU A 45 13.53 -1.46 8.77
N LEU A 46 13.70 -0.39 7.99
CA LEU A 46 15.00 -0.07 7.38
C LEU A 46 16.04 0.29 8.44
N ASP A 47 15.65 1.09 9.44
CA ASP A 47 16.52 1.44 10.57
C ASP A 47 16.87 0.18 11.37
N HIS A 48 15.90 -0.70 11.60
CA HIS A 48 16.14 -1.99 12.26
C HIS A 48 17.11 -2.89 11.48
N ILE A 49 16.96 -3.00 10.16
CA ILE A 49 17.92 -3.73 9.30
C ILE A 49 19.33 -3.15 9.51
N GLU A 50 19.48 -1.83 9.43
CA GLU A 50 20.78 -1.18 9.58
C GLU A 50 21.40 -1.43 10.96
N ASP A 51 20.60 -1.39 12.02
CA ASP A 51 21.04 -1.66 13.39
C ASP A 51 21.48 -3.11 13.56
N VAL A 52 20.69 -4.09 13.09
CA VAL A 52 21.06 -5.52 13.12
C VAL A 52 22.35 -5.76 12.36
N LEU A 53 22.50 -5.17 11.16
CA LEU A 53 23.70 -5.33 10.36
C LEU A 53 24.95 -4.79 11.10
N LYS A 54 24.87 -3.57 11.65
CA LYS A 54 25.99 -2.93 12.38
C LYS A 54 26.32 -3.65 13.68
N GLU A 55 25.30 -4.04 14.44
CA GLU A 55 25.49 -4.69 15.73
C GLU A 55 26.14 -6.06 15.57
N THR A 56 25.63 -6.90 14.67
CA THR A 56 26.22 -8.22 14.40
C THR A 56 27.64 -8.08 13.86
N GLN A 57 27.93 -7.09 13.00
CA GLN A 57 29.29 -6.81 12.54
C GLN A 57 30.24 -6.41 13.66
N ARG A 58 29.77 -5.56 14.58
CA ARG A 58 30.55 -5.10 15.74
C ARG A 58 30.88 -6.24 16.69
N LEU A 59 29.90 -7.09 17.01
CA LEU A 59 30.05 -8.15 17.99
C LEU A 59 30.79 -9.37 17.41
N ASN A 60 30.59 -9.67 16.12
CA ASN A 60 31.25 -10.77 15.41
C ASN A 60 32.39 -10.29 14.51
N TRP A 61 33.25 -9.41 15.04
CA TRP A 61 34.35 -8.78 14.30
C TRP A 61 35.36 -9.75 13.68
N THR A 62 35.39 -11.02 14.12
CA THR A 62 36.24 -12.07 13.55
C THR A 62 35.76 -12.57 12.19
N ILE A 63 34.50 -12.33 11.83
CA ILE A 63 33.92 -12.75 10.56
C ILE A 63 34.28 -11.73 9.48
N ASN A 64 34.74 -12.20 8.31
CA ASN A 64 34.90 -11.36 7.14
C ASN A 64 33.55 -11.16 6.43
N PHE A 65 32.85 -10.09 6.79
CA PHE A 65 31.51 -9.80 6.26
C PHE A 65 31.48 -9.54 4.75
N ASN A 66 32.54 -9.01 4.15
CA ASN A 66 32.59 -8.85 2.68
C ASN A 66 32.55 -10.22 1.99
N HIS A 67 33.27 -11.20 2.53
CA HIS A 67 33.22 -12.56 2.01
C HIS A 67 31.85 -13.21 2.26
N LEU A 68 31.25 -12.95 3.41
CA LEU A 68 29.90 -13.43 3.72
C LEU A 68 28.86 -12.86 2.74
N HIS A 69 28.92 -11.57 2.42
CA HIS A 69 28.06 -10.92 1.43
C HIS A 69 28.13 -11.60 0.08
N GLU A 70 29.35 -11.82 -0.44
CA GLU A 70 29.55 -12.54 -1.69
C GLU A 70 28.96 -13.96 -1.66
N GLN A 71 29.03 -14.65 -0.53
CA GLN A 71 28.44 -15.98 -0.37
C GLN A 71 26.91 -15.92 -0.37
N ILE A 72 26.31 -14.99 0.38
CA ILE A 72 24.86 -14.80 0.40
C ILE A 72 24.35 -14.50 -1.01
N GLU A 73 24.97 -13.55 -1.71
CA GLU A 73 24.57 -13.19 -3.07
C GLU A 73 24.69 -14.36 -4.06
N LYS A 74 25.76 -15.17 -3.96
CA LYS A 74 25.91 -16.39 -4.78
C LYS A 74 24.80 -17.41 -4.51
N LEU A 75 24.36 -17.56 -3.26
CA LEU A 75 23.29 -18.48 -2.89
C LEU A 75 21.92 -17.93 -3.33
N MET A 76 21.70 -16.62 -3.20
CA MET A 76 20.52 -15.95 -3.75
C MET A 76 20.41 -16.13 -5.27
N GLN A 77 21.52 -16.00 -6.00
CA GLN A 77 21.55 -16.22 -7.46
C GLN A 77 21.21 -17.65 -7.88
N LYS A 78 21.43 -18.63 -6.99
CA LYS A 78 21.00 -20.02 -7.20
C LYS A 78 19.51 -20.24 -6.91
N GLY A 79 18.82 -19.23 -6.39
CA GLY A 79 17.39 -19.30 -6.08
C GLY A 79 17.05 -19.93 -4.73
N LEU A 80 18.02 -20.04 -3.82
CA LEU A 80 17.76 -20.54 -2.47
C LEU A 80 16.91 -19.54 -1.67
N ASN A 81 16.03 -20.06 -0.82
CA ASN A 81 15.23 -19.26 0.11
C ASN A 81 16.07 -18.81 1.32
N THR A 82 15.54 -17.88 2.12
CA THR A 82 16.27 -17.28 3.25
C THR A 82 16.77 -18.34 4.25
N PHE A 83 15.94 -19.33 4.60
CA PHE A 83 16.29 -20.40 5.54
C PHE A 83 17.36 -21.34 4.98
N GLU A 84 17.27 -21.72 3.71
CA GLU A 84 18.29 -22.54 3.04
C GLU A 84 19.66 -21.83 3.00
N ILE A 85 19.65 -20.50 2.81
CA ILE A 85 20.88 -19.69 2.85
C ILE A 85 21.46 -19.66 4.26
N GLN A 86 20.63 -19.47 5.29
CA GLN A 86 21.04 -19.51 6.69
C GLN A 86 21.70 -20.86 7.03
N ASP A 87 21.04 -21.98 6.70
CA ASP A 87 21.56 -23.33 6.94
C ASP A 87 22.92 -23.57 6.24
N GLU A 88 23.05 -23.15 4.98
CA GLU A 88 24.30 -23.26 4.21
C GLU A 88 25.45 -22.45 4.81
N ILE A 89 25.16 -21.29 5.40
CA ILE A 89 26.15 -20.44 6.06
C ILE A 89 26.51 -21.01 7.44
N ALA A 90 25.51 -21.42 8.22
CA ALA A 90 25.67 -22.05 9.52
C ALA A 90 26.60 -23.28 9.44
N ASN A 91 26.38 -24.13 8.44
CA ASN A 91 27.20 -25.32 8.19
C ASN A 91 28.68 -25.02 7.86
N LYS A 92 28.97 -23.83 7.31
CA LYS A 92 30.36 -23.39 7.02
C LYS A 92 31.04 -22.76 8.23
N MET A 93 30.28 -22.33 9.23
CA MET A 93 30.79 -21.65 10.43
C MET A 93 30.31 -22.33 11.72
N PRO A 94 30.50 -23.65 11.90
CA PRO A 94 29.96 -24.38 13.05
C PRO A 94 30.58 -23.94 14.38
N TYR A 95 31.75 -23.29 14.36
CA TYR A 95 32.41 -22.75 15.54
C TYR A 95 31.60 -21.61 16.19
N LEU A 96 30.74 -20.92 15.44
CA LEU A 96 29.90 -19.84 15.97
C LEU A 96 28.80 -20.34 16.89
N PHE A 97 28.39 -21.61 16.78
CA PHE A 97 27.38 -22.21 17.65
C PHE A 97 27.75 -22.11 19.15
N TYR A 98 29.04 -22.10 19.45
CA TYR A 98 29.56 -22.02 20.82
C TYR A 98 29.91 -20.59 21.25
N ALA A 99 29.97 -19.65 20.31
CA ALA A 99 30.27 -18.26 20.59
C ALA A 99 29.00 -17.58 21.13
N LYS A 100 29.11 -16.99 22.33
CA LYS A 100 28.02 -16.28 22.98
C LYS A 100 28.45 -14.87 23.28
N HIS A 101 27.57 -13.92 23.02
CA HIS A 101 27.77 -12.51 23.30
C HIS A 101 26.80 -12.07 24.39
N ASP A 102 27.34 -11.52 25.47
CA ASP A 102 26.54 -10.85 26.49
C ASP A 102 26.31 -9.41 26.05
N ILE A 103 25.05 -9.07 25.73
CA ILE A 103 24.64 -7.72 25.34
C ILE A 103 23.97 -6.98 26.51
N GLY A 104 24.14 -7.46 27.73
CA GLY A 104 23.71 -6.86 28.99
C GLY A 104 22.29 -7.24 29.39
N THR A 105 21.33 -7.21 28.46
CA THR A 105 19.94 -7.62 28.71
C THR A 105 19.69 -9.10 28.44
N GLU A 106 20.51 -9.70 27.59
CA GLU A 106 20.41 -11.11 27.19
C GLU A 106 21.77 -11.62 26.70
N ILE A 107 21.90 -12.95 26.69
CA ILE A 107 23.04 -13.63 26.08
C ILE A 107 22.57 -14.17 24.73
N LYS A 108 23.10 -13.60 23.65
CA LYS A 108 22.81 -14.06 22.28
C LYS A 108 23.86 -15.05 21.78
N ASN A 109 23.41 -16.07 21.05
CA ASN A 109 24.32 -16.93 20.29
C ASN A 109 24.81 -16.18 19.05
N ALA A 110 26.10 -16.29 18.73
CA ALA A 110 26.65 -15.72 17.50
C ALA A 110 26.01 -16.30 16.24
N LEU A 111 25.54 -17.55 16.29
CA LEU A 111 24.80 -18.17 15.19
C LEU A 111 23.43 -17.52 14.99
N ASP A 112 22.63 -17.38 16.05
CA ASP A 112 21.30 -16.72 15.97
C ASP A 112 21.43 -15.28 15.45
N MET A 113 22.46 -14.55 15.91
CA MET A 113 22.79 -13.22 15.39
C MET A 113 23.17 -13.21 13.91
N LEU A 114 23.83 -14.28 13.45
CA LEU A 114 24.20 -14.45 12.04
C LEU A 114 22.97 -14.78 11.19
N ASP A 115 22.03 -15.57 11.71
CA ASP A 115 20.78 -15.87 11.03
C ASP A 115 19.92 -14.61 10.88
N GLU A 116 19.78 -13.82 11.95
CA GLU A 116 19.16 -12.48 11.92
C GLU A 116 19.86 -11.58 10.88
N TYR A 117 21.20 -11.61 10.85
CA TYR A 117 22.02 -10.82 9.90
C TYR A 117 21.79 -11.23 8.44
N VAL A 118 21.76 -12.52 8.14
CA VAL A 118 21.52 -13.04 6.78
C VAL A 118 20.13 -12.60 6.31
N SER A 119 19.10 -12.74 7.15
CA SER A 119 17.74 -12.29 6.84
C SER A 119 17.71 -10.77 6.58
N ALA A 120 18.31 -9.97 7.47
CA ALA A 120 18.39 -8.52 7.32
C ALA A 120 19.16 -8.10 6.05
N TYR A 121 20.27 -8.75 5.74
CA TYR A 121 21.08 -8.46 4.54
C TYR A 121 20.32 -8.77 3.26
N ILE A 122 19.65 -9.92 3.19
CA ILE A 122 18.80 -10.30 2.05
C ILE A 122 17.71 -9.25 1.84
N HIS A 123 17.06 -8.78 2.91
CA HIS A 123 16.01 -7.77 2.84
C HIS A 123 16.53 -6.36 2.55
N SER A 124 17.79 -6.06 2.89
CA SER A 124 18.46 -4.83 2.47
C SER A 124 18.64 -4.75 0.94
N ILE A 125 18.82 -5.91 0.28
CA ILE A 125 18.96 -6.02 -1.18
C ILE A 125 17.58 -6.09 -1.86
N LYS A 126 16.70 -6.98 -1.39
CA LYS A 126 15.36 -7.19 -1.98
C LYS A 126 14.42 -6.01 -1.73
N GLY A 127 14.63 -5.27 -0.63
CA GLY A 127 13.70 -4.28 -0.11
C GLY A 127 12.56 -4.91 0.70
N ILE A 128 11.92 -4.08 1.51
CA ILE A 128 10.76 -4.44 2.35
C ILE A 128 9.56 -4.76 1.46
N THR A 129 8.97 -5.93 1.64
CA THR A 129 7.81 -6.36 0.86
C THR A 129 6.54 -5.75 1.44
N ILE A 130 5.66 -5.26 0.55
CA ILE A 130 4.33 -4.80 0.95
C ILE A 130 3.30 -5.65 0.23
N LEU A 131 2.46 -6.34 0.99
CA LEU A 131 1.32 -7.10 0.52
C LEU A 131 0.07 -6.26 0.74
N SER A 132 -0.74 -6.06 -0.29
CA SER A 132 -2.02 -5.39 -0.12
C SER A 132 -3.05 -5.85 -1.14
N ASN A 133 -4.30 -5.91 -0.69
CA ASN A 133 -5.46 -6.11 -1.55
C ASN A 133 -5.78 -4.87 -2.42
N THR A 134 -5.19 -3.72 -2.07
CA THR A 134 -5.23 -2.50 -2.88
C THR A 134 -3.85 -2.17 -3.42
N GLU A 135 -3.77 -1.65 -4.65
CA GLU A 135 -2.48 -1.23 -5.20
C GLU A 135 -1.89 -0.08 -4.39
N PHE A 136 -0.76 -0.36 -3.77
CA PHE A 136 -0.02 0.56 -2.92
C PHE A 136 1.40 0.69 -3.48
N ARG A 137 1.83 1.92 -3.78
CA ARG A 137 3.22 2.16 -4.15
C ARG A 137 3.98 2.81 -3.00
N CYS A 138 4.95 2.09 -2.46
CA CYS A 138 5.87 2.65 -1.48
C CYS A 138 6.75 3.71 -2.14
N LYS A 139 6.71 4.93 -1.63
CA LYS A 139 7.54 6.03 -2.12
C LYS A 139 8.97 5.98 -1.61
N LEU A 140 9.21 5.27 -0.50
CA LEU A 140 10.52 5.13 0.11
C LEU A 140 11.37 4.10 -0.64
N THR A 141 10.83 2.90 -0.87
CA THR A 141 11.51 1.84 -1.62
C THR A 141 11.27 1.92 -3.12
N GLY A 142 10.27 2.69 -3.56
CA GLY A 142 9.86 2.80 -4.96
C GLY A 142 9.04 1.60 -5.48
N GLN A 143 8.91 0.54 -4.68
CA GLN A 143 8.28 -0.73 -5.03
C GLN A 143 6.74 -0.63 -5.00
N LEU A 144 6.11 -1.40 -5.89
CA LEU A 144 4.66 -1.61 -5.88
C LEU A 144 4.32 -2.77 -4.95
N SER A 145 3.19 -2.70 -4.27
CA SER A 145 2.68 -3.80 -3.46
C SER A 145 2.41 -5.01 -4.32
N LYS A 146 2.65 -6.18 -3.72
CA LYS A 146 2.19 -7.46 -4.24
C LYS A 146 0.74 -7.66 -3.81
N CYS A 147 -0.02 -8.42 -4.59
CA CYS A 147 -1.40 -8.76 -4.25
C CYS A 147 -1.43 -9.54 -2.93
N TYR A 148 -2.34 -9.17 -2.04
CA TYR A 148 -2.63 -9.91 -0.82
C TYR A 148 -3.98 -10.60 -0.95
N GLU A 149 -4.00 -11.89 -0.64
CA GLU A 149 -5.22 -12.69 -0.54
C GLU A 149 -5.33 -13.22 0.89
N THR A 150 -6.54 -13.24 1.47
CA THR A 150 -6.75 -13.61 2.88
C THR A 150 -6.24 -15.03 3.19
N ASP A 151 -6.34 -15.93 2.23
CA ASP A 151 -5.88 -17.32 2.32
C ASP A 151 -4.35 -17.45 2.45
N MET A 152 -3.57 -16.41 2.14
CA MET A 152 -2.12 -16.37 2.39
C MET A 152 -1.79 -16.47 3.89
N THR A 153 -2.73 -16.14 4.76
CA THR A 153 -2.57 -16.24 6.23
C THR A 153 -3.05 -17.56 6.83
N PHE A 154 -3.60 -18.47 6.01
CA PHE A 154 -4.13 -19.76 6.47
C PHE A 154 -3.00 -20.78 6.65
N MET A 155 -2.33 -20.73 7.80
CA MET A 155 -1.16 -21.56 8.11
C MET A 155 -1.36 -23.05 7.83
N LYS A 156 -2.51 -23.63 8.17
CA LYS A 156 -2.70 -25.07 7.99
C LYS A 156 -2.78 -25.45 6.52
N ASP A 157 -3.52 -24.68 5.75
CA ASP A 157 -3.70 -24.92 4.32
C ASP A 157 -2.34 -24.77 3.63
N ARG A 158 -1.62 -23.67 3.92
CA ARG A 158 -0.30 -23.38 3.35
C ARG A 158 0.78 -24.38 3.77
N TYR A 159 0.72 -24.92 4.98
CA TYR A 159 1.61 -26.00 5.40
C TYR A 159 1.38 -27.28 4.58
N ILE A 160 0.12 -27.61 4.28
CA ILE A 160 -0.23 -28.80 3.48
C ILE A 160 0.18 -28.61 2.01
N SER A 161 -0.05 -27.44 1.42
CA SER A 161 0.36 -27.13 0.04
C SER A 161 1.83 -26.80 -0.12
N GLY A 162 2.55 -26.49 0.97
CA GLY A 162 3.97 -26.14 0.95
C GLY A 162 4.26 -24.77 0.30
N ASP A 163 3.30 -23.85 0.31
CA ASP A 163 3.32 -22.58 -0.41
C ASP A 163 3.26 -21.37 0.53
N TRP A 164 4.13 -21.36 1.54
CA TRP A 164 4.26 -20.22 2.45
C TRP A 164 4.99 -19.04 1.77
N ILE A 165 4.29 -17.92 1.60
CA ILE A 165 4.78 -16.75 0.84
C ILE A 165 5.16 -15.56 1.76
N ILE A 166 4.70 -15.56 3.02
CA ILE A 166 4.94 -14.45 3.95
C ILE A 166 6.34 -14.58 4.54
N ASP A 167 7.26 -13.79 4.00
CA ASP A 167 8.65 -13.66 4.46
C ASP A 167 8.76 -12.59 5.56
N ASP A 168 9.90 -12.55 6.25
CA ASP A 168 10.23 -11.50 7.20
C ASP A 168 10.26 -10.11 6.52
N TYR A 169 10.25 -9.03 7.32
CA TYR A 169 10.26 -7.65 6.80
C TYR A 169 9.12 -7.39 5.79
N THR A 170 7.93 -7.89 6.11
CA THR A 170 6.73 -7.76 5.27
C THR A 170 5.67 -6.93 5.96
N ILE A 171 5.09 -5.96 5.24
CA ILE A 171 3.94 -5.18 5.70
C ILE A 171 2.71 -5.63 4.93
N ILE A 172 1.68 -6.07 5.64
CA ILE A 172 0.40 -6.52 5.08
C ILE A 172 -0.63 -5.44 5.32
N ILE A 173 -1.29 -4.98 4.26
CA ILE A 173 -2.37 -3.98 4.30
C ILE A 173 -3.65 -4.63 3.76
N ASP A 174 -4.58 -4.90 4.66
CA ASP A 174 -5.91 -5.44 4.38
C ASP A 174 -6.95 -4.30 4.44
N ASP A 175 -7.16 -3.63 3.31
CA ASP A 175 -8.10 -2.50 3.22
C ASP A 175 -9.55 -3.01 3.16
N ASP A 176 -10.42 -2.44 3.99
CA ASP A 176 -11.79 -2.90 4.18
C ASP A 176 -11.87 -4.40 4.48
N GLY A 177 -10.98 -4.89 5.36
CA GLY A 177 -11.01 -6.25 5.87
C GLY A 177 -12.43 -6.57 6.34
N ASN A 178 -13.09 -7.48 5.62
CA ASN A 178 -14.51 -7.91 5.69
C ASN A 178 -15.50 -7.37 4.62
N MET A 179 -15.12 -6.58 3.62
CA MET A 179 -16.02 -6.32 2.47
C MET A 179 -15.92 -7.37 1.36
N ASP A 180 -14.82 -8.10 1.26
CA ASP A 180 -14.51 -8.82 0.02
C ASP A 180 -15.09 -10.23 -0.10
N THR A 181 -16.12 -10.54 0.67
CA THR A 181 -16.82 -11.81 0.47
C THR A 181 -18.30 -11.67 0.80
N LEU A 182 -19.06 -11.23 -0.18
CA LEU A 182 -20.51 -11.49 -0.26
C LEU A 182 -20.83 -13.01 -0.12
N THR A 183 -19.85 -13.89 -0.36
CA THR A 183 -19.87 -15.33 -0.05
C THR A 183 -19.59 -15.68 1.42
N THR A 184 -18.81 -14.90 2.16
CA THR A 184 -18.47 -15.14 3.58
C THR A 184 -19.42 -14.40 4.52
N ALA A 185 -20.08 -13.33 4.08
CA ALA A 185 -21.16 -12.70 4.86
C ALA A 185 -22.37 -13.64 5.02
N LEU A 186 -22.69 -14.46 4.01
CA LEU A 186 -23.75 -15.47 4.07
C LEU A 186 -23.31 -16.75 4.82
N ASN A 187 -22.00 -17.05 4.84
CA ASN A 187 -21.41 -18.23 5.48
C ASN A 187 -20.44 -17.87 6.62
N PHE A 188 -20.62 -16.74 7.30
CA PHE A 188 -19.71 -16.28 8.35
C PHE A 188 -19.59 -17.31 9.48
N GLN A 189 -20.68 -18.02 9.77
CA GLN A 189 -20.70 -19.12 10.72
C GLN A 189 -19.93 -20.36 10.25
N ALA A 190 -19.79 -20.60 8.94
CA ALA A 190 -18.98 -21.69 8.40
C ALA A 190 -17.50 -21.33 8.37
N TYR A 191 -17.17 -20.08 8.02
CA TYR A 191 -15.81 -19.56 8.04
C TYR A 191 -15.24 -19.42 9.46
N ALA A 192 -16.05 -18.97 10.42
CA ALA A 192 -15.66 -18.95 11.84
C ALA A 192 -15.49 -20.37 12.44
N LYS A 193 -16.04 -21.41 11.78
CA LYS A 193 -15.84 -22.81 12.17
C LYS A 193 -14.70 -23.49 11.43
N LEU A 194 -14.16 -22.88 10.37
CA LEU A 194 -13.00 -23.39 9.65
C LEU A 194 -11.75 -23.01 10.43
N ASP A 195 -11.15 -24.00 11.08
CA ASP A 195 -9.89 -23.85 11.81
C ASP A 195 -8.71 -23.83 10.83
N THR A 196 -8.56 -22.74 10.09
CA THR A 196 -7.49 -22.49 9.10
C THR A 196 -6.16 -22.09 9.74
N GLY A 197 -6.16 -21.81 11.05
CA GLY A 197 -5.00 -21.31 11.79
C GLY A 197 -4.71 -19.82 11.59
N GLY A 198 -5.50 -19.05 10.82
CA GLY A 198 -5.23 -17.62 10.57
C GLY A 198 -5.26 -16.75 11.84
N SER A 199 -6.16 -17.02 12.78
CA SER A 199 -6.21 -16.32 14.07
C SER A 199 -5.02 -16.65 14.97
N LEU A 200 -4.54 -17.90 14.93
CA LEU A 200 -3.32 -18.34 15.62
C LEU A 200 -2.08 -17.65 15.04
N TRP A 201 -2.01 -17.51 13.72
CA TRP A 201 -0.92 -16.78 13.07
C TRP A 201 -0.88 -15.32 13.51
N LYS A 202 -2.03 -14.62 13.52
CA LYS A 202 -2.12 -13.22 14.00
C LYS A 202 -1.70 -13.08 15.47
N ARG A 203 -2.00 -14.09 16.32
CA ARG A 203 -1.55 -14.15 17.73
C ARG A 203 -0.03 -14.31 17.86
N LEU A 204 0.54 -15.17 17.04
CA LEU A 204 1.95 -15.53 17.10
C LEU A 204 2.83 -14.65 16.21
N LEU A 205 2.25 -13.73 15.44
CA LEU A 205 2.90 -12.90 14.43
C LEU A 205 4.24 -12.31 14.90
N ARG A 206 4.23 -11.71 16.09
CA ARG A 206 5.43 -11.13 16.70
C ARG A 206 6.51 -12.18 16.99
N GLN A 207 6.13 -13.32 17.55
CA GLN A 207 7.07 -14.36 17.97
C GLN A 207 7.63 -15.11 16.77
N MET A 208 6.79 -15.37 15.77
CA MET A 208 7.17 -16.09 14.54
C MET A 208 8.12 -15.28 13.67
N HIS A 209 7.90 -13.97 13.55
CA HIS A 209 8.67 -13.11 12.66
C HIS A 209 9.57 -12.11 13.38
N LEU A 210 9.80 -12.32 14.69
CA LEU A 210 10.61 -11.45 15.56
C LEU A 210 10.23 -9.96 15.48
N GLY A 211 8.96 -9.67 15.18
CA GLY A 211 8.44 -8.30 15.03
C GLY A 211 8.79 -7.62 13.70
N THR A 212 9.31 -8.33 12.71
CA THR A 212 9.61 -7.77 11.38
C THR A 212 8.40 -7.72 10.44
N VAL A 213 7.33 -8.45 10.77
CA VAL A 213 6.07 -8.45 10.02
C VAL A 213 5.01 -7.61 10.72
N VAL A 214 4.35 -6.74 9.95
CA VAL A 214 3.28 -5.85 10.44
C VAL A 214 2.01 -6.06 9.64
N PHE A 215 0.88 -6.22 10.33
CA PHE A 215 -0.45 -6.36 9.76
C PHE A 215 -1.29 -5.11 10.05
N ILE A 216 -1.77 -4.43 9.01
CA ILE A 216 -2.60 -3.23 9.09
C ILE A 216 -3.93 -3.55 8.42
N THR A 217 -5.02 -3.50 9.17
CA THR A 217 -6.38 -3.66 8.62
C THR A 217 -7.15 -2.35 8.73
N THR A 218 -7.98 -2.06 7.72
CA THR A 218 -8.93 -0.93 7.78
C THR A 218 -10.36 -1.45 7.80
N ALA A 219 -11.24 -0.77 8.54
CA ALA A 219 -12.66 -1.11 8.59
C ALA A 219 -13.54 0.15 8.73
N GLN A 220 -14.78 0.08 8.26
CA GLN A 220 -15.75 1.18 8.45
C GLN A 220 -16.15 1.38 9.91
N SER A 221 -16.17 0.30 10.67
CA SER A 221 -16.44 0.29 12.11
C SER A 221 -15.72 -0.88 12.74
N ILE A 222 -15.20 -0.70 13.95
CA ILE A 222 -14.49 -1.76 14.70
C ILE A 222 -15.38 -3.01 14.86
N GLY A 223 -16.70 -2.84 15.04
CA GLY A 223 -17.64 -3.95 15.16
C GLY A 223 -17.81 -4.82 13.91
N ARG A 224 -17.26 -4.42 12.75
CA ARG A 224 -17.22 -5.26 11.55
C ARG A 224 -16.01 -6.17 11.50
N ILE A 225 -14.97 -5.87 12.27
CA ILE A 225 -13.83 -6.77 12.43
C ILE A 225 -14.31 -7.96 13.25
N VAL A 226 -13.94 -9.18 12.84
CA VAL A 226 -14.30 -10.41 13.53
C VAL A 226 -13.93 -10.25 15.01
N LYS A 227 -14.84 -10.62 15.92
CA LYS A 227 -14.64 -10.43 17.37
C LYS A 227 -13.28 -10.96 17.85
N GLU A 228 -12.88 -12.13 17.33
CA GLU A 228 -11.58 -12.75 17.61
C GLU A 228 -10.39 -11.95 17.10
N GLU A 229 -10.52 -11.24 15.97
CA GLU A 229 -9.48 -10.36 15.45
C GLU A 229 -9.44 -9.03 16.20
N ARG A 230 -10.58 -8.53 16.67
CA ARG A 230 -10.67 -7.32 17.49
C ARG A 230 -9.91 -7.48 18.82
N GLU A 231 -10.00 -8.66 19.44
CA GLU A 231 -9.26 -9.00 20.65
C GLU A 231 -7.73 -9.08 20.41
N LEU A 232 -7.31 -9.21 19.14
CA LEU A 232 -5.90 -9.31 18.73
C LEU A 232 -5.32 -8.01 18.19
N ILE A 233 -6.12 -6.94 18.12
CA ILE A 233 -5.67 -5.61 17.72
C ILE A 233 -5.38 -4.82 19.01
N PRO A 234 -4.12 -4.76 19.47
CA PRO A 234 -3.74 -4.00 20.67
C PRO A 234 -3.81 -2.48 20.48
N ALA A 235 -3.83 -1.98 19.24
CA ALA A 235 -3.96 -0.57 18.92
C ALA A 235 -5.06 -0.33 17.90
N GLN A 236 -6.18 0.24 18.35
CA GLN A 236 -7.30 0.64 17.50
C GLN A 236 -7.24 2.15 17.27
N LEU A 237 -7.04 2.54 16.03
CA LEU A 237 -6.95 3.92 15.58
C LEU A 237 -8.32 4.32 15.01
N ASN A 238 -9.08 5.13 15.72
CA ASN A 238 -10.38 5.61 15.28
C ASN A 238 -10.29 7.03 14.73
N VAL A 239 -10.54 7.20 13.43
CA VAL A 239 -10.53 8.48 12.73
C VAL A 239 -11.90 9.14 12.86
N GLU A 240 -12.04 10.05 13.82
CA GLU A 240 -13.31 10.69 14.13
C GLU A 240 -13.72 11.78 13.14
N LYS A 241 -12.72 12.46 12.56
CA LYS A 241 -12.92 13.61 11.69
C LYS A 241 -12.24 13.38 10.36
N LYS A 242 -12.82 13.98 9.31
CA LYS A 242 -12.22 13.95 7.98
C LYS A 242 -10.79 14.50 8.04
N CYS A 243 -9.84 13.74 7.52
CA CYS A 243 -8.46 14.19 7.41
C CYS A 243 -8.36 15.51 6.65
N TYR A 244 -7.40 16.35 7.03
CA TYR A 244 -7.18 17.64 6.37
C TYR A 244 -5.69 17.84 6.07
N ILE A 245 -5.42 18.61 5.02
CA ILE A 245 -4.05 18.94 4.63
C ILE A 245 -3.63 20.20 5.40
N ALA A 246 -2.71 20.04 6.33
CA ALA A 246 -2.08 21.13 7.06
C ALA A 246 -0.96 21.74 6.21
N CYS A 247 -1.37 22.64 5.32
CA CYS A 247 -0.54 23.68 4.72
C CYS A 247 -1.42 24.64 3.93
N ASP A 248 -0.92 25.85 3.66
CA ASP A 248 -1.54 26.77 2.70
C ASP A 248 -1.42 26.25 1.25
N TYR A 249 -1.33 24.93 1.02
CA TYR A 249 -1.27 24.34 -0.31
C TYR A 249 -2.46 24.76 -1.16
N TRP A 250 -3.69 24.72 -0.62
CA TRP A 250 -4.86 25.14 -1.40
C TRP A 250 -4.78 26.61 -1.82
N ARG A 251 -4.31 27.50 -0.93
CA ARG A 251 -4.09 28.92 -1.26
C ARG A 251 -2.95 29.10 -2.26
N THR A 252 -1.84 28.40 -2.05
CA THR A 252 -0.65 28.45 -2.89
C THR A 252 -0.92 27.87 -4.28
N GLN A 253 -1.57 26.72 -4.38
CA GLN A 253 -2.02 26.08 -5.61
C GLN A 253 -2.98 27.01 -6.35
N ARG A 254 -4.00 27.54 -5.67
CA ARG A 254 -4.97 28.48 -6.26
C ARG A 254 -4.28 29.76 -6.76
N ASN A 255 -3.30 30.26 -6.03
CA ASN A 255 -2.53 31.44 -6.42
C ASN A 255 -1.60 31.14 -7.61
N ILE A 256 -0.87 30.03 -7.61
CA ILE A 256 -0.04 29.61 -8.75
C ILE A 256 -0.92 29.37 -9.98
N GLU A 257 -2.06 28.70 -9.82
CA GLU A 257 -2.97 28.42 -10.92
C GLU A 257 -3.56 29.71 -11.51
N ARG A 258 -4.04 30.62 -10.66
CA ARG A 258 -4.67 31.88 -11.10
C ARG A 258 -3.68 32.92 -11.60
N LEU A 259 -2.52 33.05 -10.95
CA LEU A 259 -1.58 34.14 -11.22
C LEU A 259 -0.50 33.74 -12.22
N LEU A 260 -0.19 32.45 -12.35
CA LEU A 260 0.93 31.99 -13.19
C LEU A 260 0.45 31.08 -14.32
N ILE A 261 -0.32 30.01 -14.03
CA ILE A 261 -0.73 29.03 -15.04
C ILE A 261 -1.75 29.61 -16.02
N LYS A 262 -2.91 30.10 -15.54
CA LYS A 262 -3.96 30.63 -16.41
C LYS A 262 -3.50 31.79 -17.29
N PRO A 263 -2.72 32.77 -16.77
CA PRO A 263 -2.15 33.81 -17.60
C PRO A 263 -1.14 33.27 -18.61
N CYS A 264 -0.31 32.30 -18.25
CA CYS A 264 0.63 31.66 -19.17
C CYS A 264 -0.09 30.92 -20.31
N GLU A 265 -1.13 30.14 -20.01
CA GLU A 265 -1.98 29.49 -21.02
C GLU A 265 -2.71 30.49 -21.91
N PHE A 266 -3.18 31.60 -21.33
CA PHE A 266 -3.82 32.67 -22.09
C PHE A 266 -2.84 33.34 -23.05
N LEU A 267 -1.64 33.68 -22.58
CA LEU A 267 -0.57 34.28 -23.38
C LEU A 267 -0.08 33.32 -24.47
N GLU A 268 0.05 32.02 -24.16
CA GLU A 268 0.36 30.98 -25.13
C GLU A 268 -0.68 30.95 -26.26
N ARG A 269 -1.97 30.91 -25.92
CA ARG A 269 -3.06 30.93 -26.90
C ARG A 269 -3.05 32.21 -27.73
N MET A 270 -2.80 33.36 -27.13
CA MET A 270 -2.69 34.63 -27.86
C MET A 270 -1.52 34.63 -28.84
N TYR A 271 -0.33 34.23 -28.38
CA TYR A 271 0.87 34.17 -29.20
C TYR A 271 0.69 33.20 -30.38
N LEU A 272 0.15 32.01 -30.13
CA LEU A 272 -0.10 31.02 -31.18
C LEU A 272 -1.18 31.48 -32.18
N ARG A 273 -2.21 32.21 -31.72
CA ARG A 273 -3.21 32.84 -32.61
C ARG A 273 -2.57 33.86 -33.54
N ILE A 274 -1.68 34.71 -33.02
CA ILE A 274 -0.97 35.72 -33.81
C ILE A 274 -0.04 35.05 -34.84
N LYS A 275 0.69 34.01 -34.43
CA LYS A 275 1.72 33.39 -35.27
C LYS A 275 1.17 32.43 -36.33
N HIS A 276 0.12 31.66 -36.02
CA HIS A 276 -0.35 30.56 -36.86
C HIS A 276 -1.78 30.75 -37.40
N GLY A 277 -2.49 31.80 -36.97
CA GLY A 277 -3.90 32.02 -37.30
C GLY A 277 -4.85 31.12 -36.47
N LYS A 278 -6.11 31.55 -36.30
CA LYS A 278 -7.10 30.90 -35.41
C LYS A 278 -7.27 29.39 -35.66
N GLU A 279 -7.28 28.96 -36.93
CA GLU A 279 -7.59 27.58 -37.32
C GLU A 279 -6.47 26.57 -37.02
N LYS A 280 -5.24 27.03 -36.77
CA LYS A 280 -4.07 26.16 -36.53
C LYS A 280 -3.59 26.18 -35.08
N VAL A 281 -4.26 26.93 -34.21
CA VAL A 281 -3.90 27.10 -32.79
C VAL A 281 -3.90 25.76 -32.07
N ASP A 282 -4.94 24.95 -32.24
CA ASP A 282 -5.10 23.72 -31.48
C ASP A 282 -4.01 22.69 -31.82
N ARG A 283 -3.60 22.62 -33.11
CA ARG A 283 -2.44 21.79 -33.51
C ARG A 283 -1.12 22.35 -32.98
N ALA A 284 -0.94 23.67 -33.00
CA ALA A 284 0.27 24.31 -32.49
C ALA A 284 0.40 24.21 -30.96
N MET A 285 -0.72 24.18 -30.24
CA MET A 285 -0.78 23.91 -28.80
C MET A 285 -0.35 22.49 -28.43
N LEU A 286 -0.27 21.55 -29.38
CA LEU A 286 0.26 20.21 -29.12
C LEU A 286 1.79 20.15 -29.27
N MET A 287 2.40 21.09 -29.99
CA MET A 287 3.86 21.13 -30.18
C MET A 287 4.60 21.71 -28.96
N PRO A 288 5.86 21.31 -28.71
CA PRO A 288 6.68 21.87 -27.65
C PRO A 288 6.97 23.35 -27.91
N ASN A 289 6.82 24.20 -26.90
CA ASN A 289 7.09 25.63 -26.99
C ASN A 289 7.59 26.20 -25.65
N ILE A 290 7.98 27.48 -25.64
CA ILE A 290 8.56 28.13 -24.47
C ILE A 290 7.57 28.25 -23.30
N PHE A 291 6.28 28.42 -23.59
CA PHE A 291 5.21 28.50 -22.59
C PHE A 291 4.99 27.15 -21.92
N LYS A 292 4.99 26.04 -22.68
CA LYS A 292 4.96 24.69 -22.11
C LYS A 292 6.15 24.40 -21.21
N ARG A 293 7.35 24.85 -21.58
CA ARG A 293 8.53 24.73 -20.72
C ARG A 293 8.36 25.51 -19.40
N TRP A 294 7.74 26.69 -19.48
CA TRP A 294 7.38 27.49 -18.31
C TRP A 294 6.30 26.83 -17.45
N LEU A 295 5.22 26.35 -18.07
CA LEU A 295 4.16 25.59 -17.40
C LEU A 295 4.73 24.38 -16.68
N TYR A 296 5.61 23.61 -17.34
CA TYR A 296 6.31 22.49 -16.71
C TYR A 296 7.11 22.90 -15.47
N LYS A 297 7.86 24.01 -15.53
CA LYS A 297 8.58 24.54 -14.35
C LYS A 297 7.64 24.95 -13.23
N LEU A 298 6.50 25.58 -13.55
CA LEU A 298 5.47 25.95 -12.58
C LEU A 298 4.84 24.72 -11.95
N THR A 299 4.57 23.68 -12.73
CA THR A 299 4.09 22.39 -12.26
C THR A 299 5.10 21.72 -11.33
N ILE A 300 6.40 21.72 -11.65
CA ILE A 300 7.44 21.24 -10.73
C ILE A 300 7.41 22.02 -9.41
N LEU A 301 7.27 23.34 -9.49
CA LEU A 301 7.20 24.18 -8.29
C LEU A 301 5.98 23.82 -7.43
N GLN A 302 4.81 23.61 -8.05
CA GLN A 302 3.61 23.13 -7.37
C GLN A 302 3.85 21.78 -6.69
N TYR A 303 4.45 20.81 -7.38
CA TYR A 303 4.80 19.52 -6.79
C TYR A 303 5.76 19.65 -5.62
N LYS A 304 6.75 20.55 -5.71
CA LYS A 304 7.69 20.81 -4.60
C LYS A 304 6.99 21.42 -3.38
N TYR A 305 5.98 22.26 -3.57
CA TYR A 305 5.16 22.78 -2.47
C TYR A 305 4.22 21.72 -1.90
N PHE A 306 3.60 20.91 -2.75
CA PHE A 306 2.78 19.76 -2.34
C PHE A 306 3.57 18.77 -1.49
N ALA A 307 4.81 18.48 -1.89
CA ALA A 307 5.73 17.60 -1.17
C ALA A 307 6.13 18.12 0.23
N LYS A 308 5.89 19.41 0.51
CA LYS A 308 6.11 20.02 1.83
C LYS A 308 4.84 20.06 2.68
N GLY A 309 3.70 19.62 2.16
CA GLY A 309 2.45 19.54 2.91
C GLY A 309 2.41 18.34 3.85
N TYR A 310 1.57 18.46 4.87
CA TYR A 310 1.27 17.37 5.80
C TYR A 310 -0.23 17.06 5.80
N VAL A 311 -0.59 15.79 5.98
CA VAL A 311 -1.97 15.37 6.24
C VAL A 311 -2.10 15.09 7.73
N VAL A 312 -3.12 15.67 8.34
CA VAL A 312 -3.43 15.47 9.75
C VAL A 312 -4.65 14.57 9.86
N TYR A 313 -4.51 13.54 10.70
CA TYR A 313 -5.57 12.59 11.05
C TYR A 313 -5.89 12.71 12.53
N PRO A 314 -6.95 13.45 12.88
CA PRO A 314 -7.44 13.48 14.26
C PRO A 314 -7.95 12.10 14.65
N THR A 315 -7.25 11.48 15.60
CA THR A 315 -7.44 10.07 15.94
C THR A 315 -7.62 9.88 17.43
N ILE A 316 -8.52 8.96 17.80
CA ILE A 316 -8.57 8.38 19.14
C ILE A 316 -7.88 7.02 19.07
N ILE A 317 -6.93 6.82 19.97
CA ILE A 317 -6.24 5.55 20.16
C ILE A 317 -6.94 4.83 21.31
N ASP A 318 -7.55 3.69 20.99
CA ASP A 318 -8.17 2.78 21.94
C ASP A 318 -7.30 1.51 22.06
N TYR A 319 -6.97 1.15 23.29
CA TYR A 319 -6.14 -0.01 23.63
C TYR A 319 -6.97 -1.26 23.97
N GLY A 320 -8.31 -1.18 23.85
CA GLY A 320 -9.21 -2.32 24.07
C GLY A 320 -9.32 -2.78 25.52
N SER A 321 -8.81 -1.99 26.47
CA SER A 321 -8.91 -2.26 27.91
C SER A 321 -9.79 -1.19 28.55
N ASP A 322 -10.82 -1.62 29.27
CA ASP A 322 -11.70 -0.72 30.05
C ASP A 322 -10.94 0.09 31.11
N LEU A 323 -9.67 -0.27 31.40
CA LEU A 323 -8.81 0.36 32.40
C LEU A 323 -7.93 1.50 31.84
N ILE A 324 -7.80 1.61 30.52
CA ILE A 324 -6.95 2.62 29.88
C ILE A 324 -7.86 3.61 29.17
N GLU A 325 -7.85 4.87 29.62
CA GLU A 325 -8.62 5.91 28.95
C GLU A 325 -8.13 6.11 27.50
N PRO A 326 -9.03 6.29 26.53
CA PRO A 326 -8.67 6.54 25.15
C PRO A 326 -7.80 7.80 25.02
N GLU A 327 -6.72 7.70 24.25
CA GLU A 327 -5.80 8.81 24.03
C GLU A 327 -6.14 9.55 22.73
N HIS A 328 -6.20 10.89 22.79
CA HIS A 328 -6.28 11.70 21.59
C HIS A 328 -4.90 11.98 21.02
N PHE A 329 -4.68 11.60 19.76
CA PHE A 329 -3.44 11.89 19.06
C PHE A 329 -3.71 12.25 17.60
N ASP A 330 -3.15 13.38 17.17
CA ASP A 330 -3.20 13.81 15.77
C ASP A 330 -2.01 13.22 15.03
N PHE A 331 -2.24 12.20 14.20
CA PHE A 331 -1.17 11.66 13.35
C PHE A 331 -0.91 12.61 12.19
N VAL A 332 0.37 12.98 12.00
CA VAL A 332 0.79 13.95 10.99
C VAL A 332 1.80 13.33 10.03
N TYR A 333 1.34 12.99 8.84
CA TYR A 333 2.18 12.38 7.81
C TYR A 333 2.52 13.37 6.69
N PRO A 334 3.70 13.28 6.07
CA PRO A 334 3.95 13.92 4.80
C PRO A 334 2.87 13.53 3.78
N VAL A 335 2.36 14.51 3.04
CA VAL A 335 1.35 14.26 1.99
C VAL A 335 1.83 13.23 0.97
N THR A 336 3.13 13.20 0.68
CA THR A 336 3.74 12.21 -0.22
C THR A 336 3.63 10.77 0.28
N TRP A 337 3.54 10.54 1.59
CA TRP A 337 3.38 9.20 2.17
C TRP A 337 1.92 8.74 2.13
N CYS A 338 0.99 9.66 2.40
CA CYS A 338 -0.44 9.34 2.37
C CYS A 338 -1.00 9.15 0.95
N TYR A 339 -0.42 9.83 -0.03
CA TYR A 339 -0.85 9.77 -1.43
C TYR A 339 0.16 8.95 -2.27
N GLY A 340 0.28 7.68 -1.92
CA GLY A 340 1.00 6.62 -2.65
C GLY A 340 0.09 5.60 -3.34
N ALA A 341 -1.21 5.58 -3.00
CA ALA A 341 -2.28 4.89 -3.70
C ALA A 341 -2.54 5.57 -5.06
N LEU A 342 -1.55 5.50 -5.95
CA LEU A 342 -1.59 6.08 -7.29
C LEU A 342 -2.35 5.15 -8.24
N ASN A 343 -3.64 4.98 -7.97
CA ASN A 343 -4.61 4.81 -9.02
C ASN A 343 -6.04 5.03 -8.48
N SER A 344 -6.44 6.29 -8.25
CA SER A 344 -7.88 6.60 -8.21
C SER A 344 -8.57 6.26 -9.54
N THR A 345 -7.79 5.96 -10.59
CA THR A 345 -8.22 5.38 -11.86
C THR A 345 -8.13 3.85 -11.93
N ASN A 346 -7.87 3.09 -10.86
CA ASN A 346 -8.03 1.62 -10.93
C ASN A 346 -9.49 1.19 -11.08
N PHE A 347 -10.44 1.97 -10.55
CA PHE A 347 -11.84 1.81 -10.94
C PHE A 347 -12.10 2.23 -12.38
N ARG A 348 -11.18 2.94 -13.05
CA ARG A 348 -11.30 3.19 -14.50
C ARG A 348 -11.06 1.91 -15.29
N TYR A 349 -10.28 0.96 -14.79
CA TYR A 349 -10.21 -0.37 -15.41
C TYR A 349 -11.55 -1.10 -15.24
N PHE A 350 -12.15 -1.11 -14.04
CA PHE A 350 -13.52 -1.62 -13.86
C PHE A 350 -14.54 -0.89 -14.74
N GLN A 351 -14.48 0.43 -14.82
CA GLN A 351 -15.34 1.23 -15.68
C GLN A 351 -15.09 0.92 -17.16
N LYS A 352 -13.83 0.73 -17.59
CA LYS A 352 -13.48 0.32 -18.95
C LYS A 352 -14.02 -1.08 -19.24
N MET A 353 -13.78 -2.06 -18.37
CA MET A 353 -14.37 -3.40 -18.47
C MET A 353 -15.89 -3.33 -18.53
N MET A 354 -16.53 -2.53 -17.67
CA MET A 354 -17.99 -2.37 -17.66
C MET A 354 -18.51 -1.64 -18.88
N VAL A 355 -17.76 -0.69 -19.45
CA VAL A 355 -18.08 0.01 -20.70
C VAL A 355 -17.85 -0.89 -21.91
N GLU A 356 -16.79 -1.70 -21.91
CA GLU A 356 -16.44 -2.67 -22.94
C GLU A 356 -17.40 -3.87 -22.93
N ALA A 357 -17.87 -4.28 -21.74
CA ALA A 357 -18.91 -5.29 -21.55
C ALA A 357 -20.32 -4.70 -21.66
N SER A 358 -20.47 -3.38 -21.65
CA SER A 358 -21.74 -2.71 -21.88
C SER A 358 -22.05 -2.75 -23.37
N ASN A 359 -23.09 -3.49 -23.73
CA ASN A 359 -23.66 -3.45 -25.08
C ASN A 359 -24.41 -2.14 -25.38
N LYS A 360 -24.42 -1.18 -24.45
CA LYS A 360 -25.10 0.10 -24.60
C LYS A 360 -24.08 1.23 -24.78
N THR A 361 -24.18 1.93 -25.90
CA THR A 361 -23.57 3.25 -26.07
C THR A 361 -24.47 4.32 -25.43
N ILE A 362 -23.89 5.46 -25.04
CA ILE A 362 -24.63 6.60 -24.47
C ILE A 362 -25.74 7.09 -25.42
N GLU A 363 -25.54 6.91 -26.73
CA GLU A 363 -26.50 7.22 -27.80
C GLU A 363 -27.77 6.36 -27.69
N GLU A 364 -27.66 5.09 -27.30
CA GLU A 364 -28.82 4.18 -27.10
C GLU A 364 -29.65 4.49 -25.86
N VAL A 365 -29.09 5.24 -24.91
CA VAL A 365 -29.79 5.70 -23.70
C VAL A 365 -30.57 6.99 -23.99
N ALA A 366 -30.07 7.84 -24.89
CA ALA A 366 -30.75 9.04 -25.37
C ALA A 366 -31.96 8.71 -26.27
N ASP A 367 -31.94 7.57 -26.97
CA ASP A 367 -33.03 7.09 -27.83
C ASP A 367 -34.16 6.33 -27.10
N ASN A 368 -34.12 6.24 -25.77
CA ASN A 368 -35.18 5.59 -24.98
C ASN A 368 -36.30 6.53 -24.50
N ASP A 369 -36.48 7.69 -25.15
CA ASP A 369 -37.79 8.37 -25.18
C ASP A 369 -38.58 7.86 -26.41
N GLY A 370 -39.30 6.76 -26.18
CA GLY A 370 -40.51 6.34 -26.91
C GLY A 370 -40.52 6.39 -28.44
N SER A 371 -39.95 5.39 -29.14
CA SER A 371 -40.45 5.00 -30.49
C SER A 371 -40.07 3.58 -30.98
N LYS A 372 -39.85 2.60 -30.09
CA LYS A 372 -39.44 1.23 -30.51
C LYS A 372 -40.52 0.41 -31.22
N GLU A 373 -41.81 0.76 -31.14
CA GLU A 373 -42.86 0.10 -31.94
C GLU A 373 -42.64 0.27 -33.46
N ALA A 374 -42.05 1.40 -33.88
CA ALA A 374 -41.70 1.64 -35.27
C ALA A 374 -40.51 0.77 -35.73
N GLN A 375 -39.57 0.48 -34.84
CA GLN A 375 -38.37 -0.31 -35.14
C GLN A 375 -38.67 -1.82 -35.22
N VAL A 376 -39.58 -2.34 -34.40
CA VAL A 376 -40.04 -3.75 -34.47
C VAL A 376 -40.72 -4.05 -35.81
N THR A 377 -41.46 -3.08 -36.36
CA THR A 377 -42.14 -3.22 -37.65
C THR A 377 -41.16 -3.33 -38.83
N ILE A 378 -40.04 -2.61 -38.76
CA ILE A 378 -39.00 -2.65 -39.80
C ILE A 378 -38.16 -3.92 -39.69
N PHE A 379 -37.81 -4.33 -38.46
CA PHE A 379 -37.03 -5.55 -38.23
C PHE A 379 -37.77 -6.81 -38.67
N ASN A 380 -39.08 -6.91 -38.40
CA ASN A 380 -39.91 -8.03 -38.86
C ASN A 380 -40.03 -8.10 -40.39
N LYS A 381 -40.02 -6.96 -41.09
CA LYS A 381 -39.98 -6.89 -42.57
C LYS A 381 -38.66 -7.37 -43.17
N VAL A 382 -37.56 -7.24 -42.43
CA VAL A 382 -36.23 -7.69 -42.88
C VAL A 382 -36.06 -9.20 -42.65
N ILE A 383 -36.63 -9.74 -41.57
CA ILE A 383 -36.60 -11.18 -41.26
C ILE A 383 -37.45 -11.99 -42.23
N SER A 384 -38.66 -11.53 -42.58
CA SER A 384 -39.53 -12.28 -43.51
C SER A 384 -38.93 -12.45 -44.91
N LYS A 385 -38.27 -11.41 -45.44
CA LYS A 385 -37.57 -11.47 -46.74
C LYS A 385 -36.34 -12.38 -46.76
N ARG A 386 -35.74 -12.66 -45.60
CA ARG A 386 -34.57 -13.55 -45.50
C ARG A 386 -34.96 -15.02 -45.46
N ASN A 387 -36.10 -15.35 -44.85
CA ASN A 387 -36.55 -16.73 -44.72
C ASN A 387 -37.19 -17.29 -46.00
N GLU A 388 -37.78 -16.45 -46.85
CA GLU A 388 -38.40 -16.89 -48.12
C GLU A 388 -37.39 -17.17 -49.26
N LYS A 389 -36.13 -16.74 -49.14
CA LYS A 389 -35.07 -17.06 -50.13
C LYS A 389 -34.10 -18.15 -49.66
N ALA A 390 -34.18 -18.56 -48.40
CA ALA A 390 -33.44 -19.70 -47.84
C ALA A 390 -34.21 -21.03 -47.92
N ALA A 391 -35.40 -21.03 -48.54
CA ALA A 391 -36.19 -22.21 -48.90
C ALA A 391 -36.40 -22.23 -50.43
N PHE A 392 -35.35 -22.41 -51.23
CA PHE A 392 -34.92 -23.73 -51.72
C PHE A 392 -35.03 -24.91 -50.76
#